data_AF-A0A1Z1M0C1-F1
#
_entry.id   AF-A0A1Z1M0C1-F1
#
_cell.length_a   1.000
_cell.length_b   1.000
_cell.length_c   1.000
_cell.angle_alpha   90.00
_cell.angle_beta   90.00
_cell.angle_gamma   90.00
#
_symmetry.space_group_name_H-M   'P 1'
#
loop_
_entity.id
_entity.type
_entity.pdbx_description
1 polymer ?
#
loop_
_entity_poly.entity_id
_entity_poly.type
_entity_poly.pdbx_seq_one_letter_code
_entity_poly.pdbx_strand_id
1 'polypeptide(L)'
;MNSSFFYLYLLTLIAFCIPLCYLITKDFFYFYYYIKSFDLWKSNKDYESLIGLYTKRKKWFFCIAIIEYLIATSSNDKIVLFNCLANCYKSLSYNNIAEFYYLRALSFDSRSLLTLYNLQSFFDSTHQIFKACKINKRIGIISCTSQ
;
A
#
# COMPACT_ATOMS: atom_id res chain seq x y z
N MET A 1 5.84 -40.95 -22.15
CA MET A 1 6.76 -39.90 -21.70
C MET A 1 7.80 -40.58 -20.81
N ASN A 2 9.08 -40.63 -21.22
CA ASN A 2 10.09 -41.40 -20.46
C ASN A 2 10.36 -40.74 -19.11
N SER A 3 10.29 -41.52 -18.03
CA SER A 3 10.47 -41.05 -16.65
C SER A 3 11.79 -40.29 -16.44
N SER A 4 12.85 -40.62 -17.18
CA SER A 4 14.15 -39.93 -17.12
C SER A 4 14.09 -38.46 -17.55
N PHE A 5 13.28 -38.12 -18.57
CA PHE A 5 13.12 -36.71 -18.99
C PHE A 5 12.39 -35.88 -17.95
N PHE A 6 11.45 -36.51 -17.22
CA PHE A 6 10.76 -35.86 -16.12
C PHE A 6 11.71 -35.51 -14.96
N TYR A 7 12.62 -36.42 -14.58
CA TYR A 7 13.60 -36.14 -13.53
C TYR A 7 14.61 -35.06 -13.91
N LEU A 8 15.10 -35.05 -15.16
CA LEU A 8 16.01 -34.00 -15.63
C LEU A 8 15.33 -32.63 -15.62
N TYR A 9 14.09 -32.55 -16.08
CA TYR A 9 13.30 -31.31 -16.02
C TYR A 9 13.13 -30.79 -14.59
N LEU A 10 12.79 -31.69 -13.66
CA LEU A 10 12.60 -31.35 -12.25
C LEU A 10 13.92 -30.88 -11.60
N LEU A 11 15.05 -31.49 -11.96
CA LEU A 11 16.37 -31.09 -11.49
C LEU A 11 16.77 -29.70 -12.02
N THR A 12 16.48 -29.41 -13.29
CA THR A 12 16.70 -28.08 -13.88
C THR A 12 15.85 -27.01 -13.18
N LEU A 13 14.58 -27.31 -12.88
CA LEU A 13 13.71 -26.41 -12.12
C LEU A 13 14.27 -26.12 -10.73
N ILE A 14 14.67 -27.16 -9.99
CA ILE A 14 15.25 -26.99 -8.64
C ILE A 14 16.52 -26.14 -8.70
N ALA A 15 17.40 -26.42 -9.66
CA ALA A 15 18.64 -25.66 -9.85
C ALA A 15 18.38 -24.17 -10.11
N PHE A 16 17.28 -23.82 -10.78
CA PHE A 16 16.87 -22.43 -11.00
C PHE A 16 16.13 -21.82 -9.79
N CYS A 17 15.36 -22.62 -9.06
CA CYS A 17 14.63 -22.15 -7.88
C CYS A 17 15.58 -21.77 -6.73
N ILE A 18 16.66 -22.52 -6.49
CA ILE A 18 17.60 -22.26 -5.38
C ILE A 18 18.17 -20.82 -5.41
N PRO A 19 18.78 -20.32 -6.51
CA PRO A 19 19.30 -18.95 -6.54
C PRO A 19 18.19 -17.90 -6.44
N LEU A 20 17.01 -18.19 -6.99
CA LEU A 20 15.85 -17.30 -6.92
C LEU A 20 15.33 -17.17 -5.48
N CYS A 21 15.24 -18.29 -4.76
CA CYS A 21 14.92 -18.31 -3.33
C CYS A 21 15.98 -17.58 -2.50
N TYR A 22 17.27 -17.73 -2.82
CA TYR A 22 18.34 -17.02 -2.14
C TYR A 22 18.23 -15.50 -2.31
N LEU A 23 17.98 -15.02 -3.54
CA LEU A 23 17.79 -13.60 -3.82
C LEU A 23 16.61 -13.02 -3.02
N ILE A 24 15.47 -13.71 -3.05
CA ILE A 24 14.28 -13.33 -2.28
C ILE A 24 14.60 -13.28 -0.78
N THR A 25 15.27 -14.30 -0.25
CA THR A 25 15.62 -14.38 1.19
C THR A 25 16.53 -13.23 1.60
N LYS A 26 17.51 -12.87 0.76
CA LYS A 26 18.42 -11.75 1.03
C LYS A 26 17.67 -10.42 1.15
N ASP A 27 16.76 -10.16 0.23
CA ASP A 27 15.94 -8.93 0.25
C ASP A 27 15.05 -8.88 1.49
N PHE A 28 14.42 -10.02 1.86
CA PHE A 28 13.64 -10.11 3.10
C PHE A 28 14.50 -9.89 4.34
N PHE A 29 15.74 -10.36 4.36
CA PHE A 29 16.64 -10.16 5.50
C PHE A 29 17.02 -8.69 5.67
N TYR A 30 17.37 -7.99 4.58
CA TYR A 30 17.62 -6.54 4.62
C TYR A 30 16.38 -5.76 5.08
N PHE A 31 15.23 -6.17 4.57
CA PHE A 31 13.95 -5.58 4.93
C PHE A 31 13.62 -5.78 6.42
N TYR A 32 13.85 -6.97 6.98
CA TYR A 32 13.68 -7.24 8.41
C TYR A 32 14.59 -6.36 9.27
N TYR A 33 15.87 -6.24 8.92
CA TYR A 33 16.80 -5.33 9.61
C TYR A 33 16.33 -3.87 9.53
N TYR A 34 15.77 -3.47 8.40
CA TYR A 34 15.25 -2.14 8.19
C TYR A 34 14.00 -1.84 9.04
N ILE A 35 13.06 -2.78 9.18
CA ILE A 35 11.93 -2.61 10.10
C ILE A 35 12.42 -2.55 11.55
N LYS A 36 13.36 -3.42 11.93
CA LYS A 36 13.90 -3.44 13.29
C LYS A 36 14.60 -2.12 13.65
N SER A 37 15.29 -1.47 12.71
CA SER A 37 15.85 -0.13 12.93
C SER A 37 14.77 0.96 12.96
N PHE A 38 13.65 0.76 12.28
CA PHE A 38 12.51 1.68 12.29
C PHE A 38 11.79 1.73 13.65
N ASP A 39 11.76 0.63 14.42
CA ASP A 39 11.24 0.65 15.80
C ASP A 39 11.94 1.68 16.69
N LEU A 40 13.23 1.95 16.43
CA LEU A 40 13.99 2.99 17.14
C LEU A 40 13.54 4.41 16.73
N TRP A 41 12.99 4.57 15.53
CA TRP A 41 12.48 5.85 15.00
C TRP A 41 11.02 6.13 15.37
N LYS A 42 10.27 5.11 15.79
CA LYS A 42 8.86 5.21 16.18
C LYS A 42 8.60 6.26 17.28
N SER A 43 9.61 6.56 18.11
CA SER A 43 9.53 7.54 19.19
C SER A 43 9.21 8.97 18.74
N ASN A 44 9.50 9.35 17.49
CA ASN A 44 9.54 10.76 17.10
C ASN A 44 8.36 11.27 16.27
N LYS A 45 7.27 10.50 16.06
CA LYS A 45 6.14 10.88 15.16
C LYS A 45 6.54 11.27 13.72
N ASP A 46 7.82 11.13 13.35
CA ASP A 46 8.40 11.47 12.05
C ASP A 46 8.09 10.45 10.94
N TYR A 47 7.03 9.65 11.11
CA TYR A 47 6.68 8.64 10.13
C TYR A 47 6.17 9.27 8.82
N GLU A 48 5.57 10.46 8.87
CA GLU A 48 5.12 11.19 7.67
C GLU A 48 6.29 11.59 6.78
N SER A 49 7.38 12.11 7.37
CA SER A 49 8.58 12.50 6.62
C SER A 49 9.25 11.28 5.99
N LEU A 50 9.24 10.16 6.71
CA LEU A 50 9.77 8.88 6.23
C LEU A 50 8.94 8.29 5.09
N ILE A 51 7.60 8.22 5.24
CA ILE A 51 6.68 7.81 4.17
C ILE A 51 6.88 8.71 2.95
N GLY A 52 6.96 10.03 3.14
CA GLY A 52 7.22 10.99 2.07
C GLY A 52 8.55 10.73 1.35
N LEU A 53 9.61 10.40 2.07
CA LEU A 53 10.91 10.06 1.50
C LEU A 53 10.86 8.76 0.69
N TYR A 54 10.21 7.71 1.19
CA TYR A 54 10.08 6.43 0.47
C TYR A 54 9.20 6.54 -0.78
N THR A 55 8.13 7.32 -0.68
CA THR A 55 7.25 7.68 -1.80
C THR A 55 8.06 8.43 -2.88
N LYS A 56 8.88 9.43 -2.50
CA LYS A 56 9.76 10.16 -3.42
C LYS A 56 10.79 9.26 -4.11
N ARG A 57 11.34 8.29 -3.38
CA ARG A 57 12.31 7.32 -3.92
C ARG A 57 11.66 6.19 -4.73
N LYS A 58 10.34 6.20 -4.94
CA LYS A 58 9.56 5.16 -5.63
C LYS A 58 9.77 3.74 -5.08
N LYS A 59 10.15 3.63 -3.81
CA LYS A 59 10.32 2.35 -3.11
C LYS A 59 8.97 1.91 -2.52
N TRP A 60 8.00 1.67 -3.40
CA TRP A 60 6.60 1.47 -3.04
C TRP A 60 6.37 0.30 -2.09
N PHE A 61 7.01 -0.85 -2.33
CA PHE A 61 6.87 -2.03 -1.47
C PHE A 61 7.39 -1.78 -0.04
N PHE A 62 8.52 -1.08 0.10
CA PHE A 62 9.02 -0.67 1.41
C PHE A 62 8.04 0.28 2.10
N CYS A 63 7.48 1.25 1.34
CA CYS A 63 6.49 2.17 1.87
C CYS A 63 5.24 1.43 2.39
N ILE A 64 4.68 0.52 1.57
CA ILE A 64 3.52 -0.32 1.94
C ILE A 64 3.80 -1.07 3.23
N ALA A 65 4.92 -1.78 3.28
CA ALA A 65 5.32 -2.53 4.45
C ALA A 65 5.42 -1.70 5.73
N ILE A 66 6.06 -0.53 5.66
CA ILE A 66 6.21 0.36 6.81
C ILE A 66 4.84 0.86 7.26
N ILE A 67 3.97 1.24 6.32
CA ILE A 67 2.62 1.71 6.64
C ILE A 67 1.78 0.57 7.25
N GLU A 68 1.84 -0.66 6.73
CA GLU A 68 1.14 -1.80 7.31
C GLU A 68 1.66 -2.12 8.73
N TYR A 69 2.96 -2.05 8.94
CA TYR A 69 3.57 -2.18 10.27
C TYR A 69 3.09 -1.08 11.23
N LEU A 70 3.01 0.16 10.76
CA LEU A 70 2.48 1.27 11.55
C LEU A 70 1.01 1.04 11.90
N ILE A 71 0.17 0.67 10.94
CA ILE A 71 -1.26 0.36 11.16
C ILE A 71 -1.43 -0.76 12.20
N ALA A 72 -0.56 -1.78 12.17
CA ALA A 72 -0.60 -2.90 13.11
C ALA A 72 -0.16 -2.50 14.53
N THR A 73 0.74 -1.52 14.66
CA THR A 73 1.39 -1.19 15.93
C THR A 73 1.05 0.19 16.51
N SER A 74 0.29 1.03 15.80
CA SER A 74 -0.20 2.33 16.27
C SER A 74 -1.73 2.40 16.24
N SER A 75 -2.31 3.03 17.26
CA SER A 75 -3.76 3.31 17.31
C SER A 75 -4.13 4.60 16.58
N ASN A 76 -3.20 5.54 16.50
CA ASN A 76 -3.46 6.90 16.02
C ASN A 76 -3.21 7.01 14.50
N ASP A 77 -3.97 7.90 13.87
CA ASP A 77 -3.83 8.33 12.47
C ASP A 77 -4.08 7.25 11.39
N LYS A 78 -4.86 6.21 11.72
CA LYS A 78 -5.24 5.14 10.80
C LYS A 78 -5.81 5.65 9.47
N ILE A 79 -6.61 6.72 9.49
CA ILE A 79 -7.18 7.33 8.28
C ILE A 79 -6.07 7.83 7.35
N VAL A 80 -5.07 8.53 7.88
CA VAL A 80 -3.94 9.05 7.11
C VAL A 80 -3.12 7.88 6.55
N LEU A 81 -2.81 6.90 7.39
CA LEU A 81 -2.04 5.72 7.00
C LEU A 81 -2.75 4.92 5.89
N PHE A 82 -4.06 4.69 5.98
CA PHE A 82 -4.81 4.01 4.91
C PHE A 82 -4.86 4.81 3.62
N ASN A 83 -4.94 6.15 3.67
CA ASN A 83 -4.82 7.01 2.49
C ASN A 83 -3.43 6.88 1.85
N CYS A 84 -2.37 6.91 2.66
CA CYS A 84 -0.99 6.70 2.16
C CYS A 84 -0.84 5.32 1.52
N LEU A 85 -1.41 4.28 2.14
CA LEU A 85 -1.37 2.92 1.62
C LEU A 85 -2.11 2.82 0.28
N ALA A 86 -3.31 3.38 0.18
CA ALA A 86 -4.09 3.45 -1.06
C ALA A 86 -3.32 4.17 -2.18
N ASN A 87 -2.66 5.29 -1.85
CA ASN A 87 -1.79 6.01 -2.79
C ASN A 87 -0.61 5.14 -3.28
N CYS A 88 0.00 4.34 -2.39
CA CYS A 88 1.08 3.42 -2.79
C CYS A 88 0.58 2.36 -3.77
N TYR A 89 -0.57 1.74 -3.50
CA TYR A 89 -1.18 0.75 -4.39
C TYR A 89 -1.64 1.35 -5.72
N LYS A 90 -2.17 2.59 -5.69
CA LYS A 90 -2.50 3.36 -6.90
C LYS A 90 -1.25 3.57 -7.78
N SER A 91 -0.13 3.95 -7.19
CA SER A 91 1.15 4.13 -7.92
C SER A 91 1.69 2.84 -8.53
N LEU A 92 1.28 1.68 -8.03
CA LEU A 92 1.61 0.36 -8.57
C LEU A 92 0.54 -0.18 -9.53
N SER A 93 -0.47 0.63 -9.89
CA SER A 93 -1.61 0.25 -10.72
C SER A 93 -2.48 -0.89 -10.14
N TYR A 94 -2.39 -1.15 -8.84
CA TYR A 94 -3.22 -2.13 -8.13
C TYR A 94 -4.56 -1.49 -7.71
N ASN A 95 -5.38 -1.13 -8.71
CA ASN A 95 -6.57 -0.30 -8.55
C ASN A 95 -7.60 -0.87 -7.54
N ASN A 96 -7.87 -2.17 -7.58
CA ASN A 96 -8.83 -2.80 -6.66
C ASN A 96 -8.37 -2.71 -5.20
N ILE A 97 -7.06 -2.85 -4.97
CA ILE A 97 -6.46 -2.78 -3.63
C ILE A 97 -6.43 -1.32 -3.15
N ALA A 98 -6.11 -0.38 -4.05
CA ALA A 98 -6.17 1.05 -3.76
C ALA A 98 -7.58 1.49 -3.35
N GLU A 99 -8.60 1.10 -4.13
CA GLU A 99 -10.01 1.37 -3.81
C GLU A 99 -10.40 0.81 -2.43
N PHE A 100 -10.05 -0.46 -2.17
CA PHE A 100 -10.30 -1.10 -0.88
C PHE A 100 -9.75 -0.27 0.30
N TYR A 101 -8.52 0.23 0.19
CA TYR A 101 -7.92 0.98 1.28
C TYR A 101 -8.49 2.39 1.46
N TYR A 102 -8.90 3.08 0.39
CA TYR A 102 -9.65 4.33 0.53
C TYR A 102 -11.01 4.10 1.21
N LEU A 103 -11.73 3.03 0.83
CA LEU A 103 -13.00 2.69 1.46
C LEU A 103 -12.80 2.30 2.94
N ARG A 104 -11.70 1.60 3.25
CA ARG A 104 -11.32 1.28 4.62
C ARG A 104 -11.03 2.54 5.43
N ALA A 105 -10.33 3.53 4.89
CA ALA A 105 -10.16 4.84 5.53
C ALA A 105 -11.51 5.51 5.83
N LEU A 106 -12.45 5.50 4.87
CA LEU A 106 -13.80 6.05 5.05
C LEU A 106 -14.68 5.27 6.05
N SER A 107 -14.33 4.02 6.35
CA SER A 107 -15.03 3.25 7.40
C SER A 107 -14.68 3.75 8.80
N PHE A 108 -13.50 4.36 9.00
CA PHE A 108 -13.12 5.00 10.26
C PHE A 108 -13.70 6.41 10.38
N ASP A 109 -13.62 7.20 9.31
CA ASP A 109 -14.28 8.50 9.24
C ASP A 109 -14.93 8.68 7.88
N SER A 110 -16.25 8.53 7.90
CA SER A 110 -17.10 8.61 6.72
C SER A 110 -17.22 10.04 6.16
N ARG A 111 -16.77 11.06 6.90
CA ARG A 111 -16.81 12.48 6.52
C ARG A 111 -15.42 13.04 6.19
N SER A 112 -14.38 12.20 6.19
CA SER A 112 -13.01 12.62 5.86
C SER A 112 -12.94 13.20 4.45
N LEU A 113 -12.96 14.53 4.33
CA LEU A 113 -12.88 15.23 3.04
C LEU A 113 -11.60 14.89 2.29
N LEU A 114 -10.46 14.79 3.00
CA LEU A 114 -9.19 14.36 2.42
C LEU A 114 -9.32 13.02 1.69
N THR A 115 -9.92 12.03 2.36
CA THR A 115 -10.11 10.69 1.80
C THR A 115 -11.07 10.71 0.61
N LEU A 116 -12.15 11.49 0.70
CA LEU A 116 -13.14 11.62 -0.37
C LEU A 116 -12.54 12.27 -1.62
N TYR A 117 -11.76 13.35 -1.48
CA TYR A 117 -11.07 13.99 -2.60
C TYR A 117 -10.05 13.05 -3.25
N ASN A 118 -9.27 12.32 -2.45
CA ASN A 118 -8.31 11.34 -2.97
C ASN A 118 -9.03 10.21 -3.74
N LEU A 119 -10.13 9.69 -3.19
CA LEU A 119 -10.93 8.65 -3.82
C LEU A 119 -11.62 9.12 -5.09
N GLN A 120 -12.11 10.36 -5.13
CA GLN A 120 -12.65 10.97 -6.34
C GLN A 120 -11.59 11.06 -7.43
N SER A 121 -10.42 11.65 -7.13
CA SER A 121 -9.30 11.76 -8.06
C SER A 121 -8.84 10.39 -8.57
N PHE A 122 -8.86 9.37 -7.70
CA PHE A 122 -8.59 8.00 -8.08
C PHE A 122 -9.61 7.45 -9.10
N PHE A 123 -10.91 7.64 -8.86
CA PHE A 123 -11.94 7.20 -9.80
C PHE A 123 -11.91 7.95 -11.14
N ASP A 124 -11.60 9.24 -11.11
CA ASP A 124 -11.39 10.02 -12.34
C ASP A 124 -10.21 9.46 -13.15
N SER A 125 -9.08 9.17 -12.48
CA SER A 125 -7.88 8.59 -13.13
C SER A 125 -8.05 7.16 -13.65
N THR A 126 -9.05 6.43 -13.14
CA THR A 126 -9.36 5.05 -13.57
C THR A 126 -10.60 4.98 -14.45
N HIS A 127 -11.11 6.13 -14.92
CA HIS A 127 -12.29 6.27 -15.77
C HIS A 127 -13.59 5.66 -15.17
N GLN A 128 -13.69 5.57 -13.85
CA GLN A 128 -14.88 5.08 -13.13
C GLN A 128 -15.88 6.21 -12.86
N ILE A 129 -16.40 6.81 -13.93
CA ILE A 129 -17.17 8.07 -13.92
C ILE A 129 -18.37 8.02 -12.93
N PHE A 130 -19.14 6.93 -12.93
CA PHE A 130 -20.29 6.79 -12.05
C PHE A 130 -19.91 6.82 -10.56
N LYS A 131 -18.80 6.17 -10.19
CA LYS A 131 -18.32 6.18 -8.80
C LYS A 131 -17.78 7.56 -8.43
N ALA A 132 -17.04 8.21 -9.32
CA ALA A 132 -16.55 9.58 -9.12
C ALA A 132 -17.70 10.56 -8.86
N CYS A 133 -18.76 10.50 -9.67
CA CYS A 133 -19.96 11.34 -9.49
C CYS A 133 -20.62 11.10 -8.12
N LYS A 134 -20.73 9.85 -7.68
CA LYS A 134 -21.30 9.50 -6.37
C LYS A 134 -20.47 10.09 -5.22
N ILE A 135 -19.15 10.03 -5.30
CA ILE A 135 -18.25 10.64 -4.32
C ILE A 135 -18.37 12.16 -4.34
N ASN A 136 -18.42 12.78 -5.52
CA ASN A 136 -18.53 14.24 -5.65
C ASN A 136 -19.84 14.77 -5.01
N LYS A 137 -20.96 14.08 -5.21
CA LYS A 137 -22.23 14.41 -4.52
C LYS A 137 -22.07 14.36 -3.00
N ARG A 138 -21.37 13.36 -2.47
CA ARG A 138 -21.12 13.21 -1.04
C ARG A 138 -20.23 14.32 -0.49
N ILE A 139 -19.19 14.72 -1.23
CA ILE A 139 -18.33 15.86 -0.89
C ILE A 139 -19.18 17.13 -0.75
N GLY A 140 -20.01 17.43 -1.76
CA GLY A 140 -20.88 18.62 -1.76
C GLY A 140 -21.80 18.70 -0.54
N ILE A 141 -22.44 17.58 -0.18
CA ILE A 141 -23.31 17.51 1.01
C ILE A 141 -22.52 17.83 2.28
N ILE A 142 -21.34 17.23 2.47
CA ILE A 142 -20.54 17.42 3.67
C ILE A 142 -20.02 18.87 3.75
N SER A 143 -19.51 19.43 2.66
CA SER A 143 -18.97 20.79 2.61
C SER A 143 -20.01 21.86 2.91
N CYS A 144 -21.27 21.64 2.55
CA CYS A 144 -22.37 22.56 2.89
C CYS A 144 -22.80 22.48 4.36
N THR A 145 -22.56 21.35 5.03
CA THR A 145 -22.94 21.15 6.45
C THR A 145 -21.85 21.57 7.45
N SER A 146 -20.67 21.95 6.97
CA SER A 146 -19.53 22.37 7.80
C SER A 146 -19.35 23.90 7.89
N GLN A 147 -20.30 24.68 7.36
CA GLN A 147 -20.42 26.13 7.53
C GLN A 147 -21.46 26.42 8.62
#